data_AF-A0AAI8SH52-F1
#
_entry.id   AF-A0AAI8SH52-F1
#
_cell.length_a   1.000
_cell.length_b   1.000
_cell.length_c   1.000
_cell.angle_alpha   90.00
_cell.angle_beta   90.00
_cell.angle_gamma   90.00
#
_symmetry.space_group_name_H-M   'P 1'
#
loop_
_entity.id
_entity.type
_entity.pdbx_description
1 polymer ?
#
loop_
_entity_poly.entity_id
_entity_poly.type
_entity_poly.pdbx_seq_one_letter_code
_entity_poly.pdbx_strand_id
1 'polypeptide(L)'
;MIGKGGKERHVPVDAAFFTELAAYLRWERPPGLATPQCFVVLRGPTTGAPVSEAGLRSLFRRHRETSGATRVRPHRLRHTYGTELSAAGIDLLALRALMGHVSPETTARYVHLSIEQLAAEYGAARATLAGARQ
;
A
#
# COMPACT_ATOMS: atom_id res chain seq x y z
N MET A 1 6.09 -3.86 9.60
CA MET A 1 6.94 -4.10 8.39
C MET A 1 8.24 -3.30 8.54
N ILE A 2 9.40 -3.88 8.24
CA ILE A 2 10.67 -3.14 8.23
C ILE A 2 10.82 -2.44 6.87
N GLY A 3 10.80 -1.12 6.88
CA GLY A 3 10.98 -0.29 5.69
C GLY A 3 12.43 0.05 5.38
N LYS A 4 12.65 0.82 4.30
CA LYS A 4 13.96 1.36 3.93
C LYS A 4 14.59 2.10 5.13
N GLY A 5 15.84 1.77 5.46
CA GLY A 5 16.57 2.32 6.61
C GLY A 5 16.30 1.61 7.94
N GLY A 6 15.75 0.39 7.92
CA GLY A 6 15.56 -0.43 9.13
C GLY A 6 14.41 0.05 10.03
N LYS A 7 13.63 1.04 9.59
CA LYS A 7 12.54 1.61 10.40
C LYS A 7 11.30 0.72 10.33
N GLU A 8 10.82 0.32 11.49
CA GLU A 8 9.53 -0.36 11.60
C GLU A 8 8.38 0.59 11.26
N ARG A 9 7.37 0.06 10.57
CA ARG A 9 6.18 0.78 10.13
C ARG A 9 4.96 -0.12 10.30
N HIS A 10 3.89 0.47 10.83
CA HIS A 10 2.56 -0.10 10.80
C HIS A 10 1.87 0.35 9.52
N VAL A 11 1.27 -0.61 8.80
CA VAL A 11 0.48 -0.33 7.61
C VAL A 11 -0.88 -1.00 7.86
N PRO A 12 -1.98 -0.24 8.04
CA PRO A 12 -3.31 -0.80 8.06
C PRO A 12 -3.59 -1.45 6.71
N VAL A 13 -4.21 -2.62 6.75
CA VAL A 13 -4.56 -3.38 5.56
C VAL A 13 -5.98 -3.88 5.74
N ASP A 14 -6.77 -3.85 4.67
CA ASP A 14 -8.17 -4.29 4.70
C ASP A 14 -8.30 -5.76 5.07
N ALA A 15 -9.42 -6.12 5.72
CA ALA A 15 -9.73 -7.49 6.10
C ALA A 15 -9.71 -8.47 4.91
N ALA A 16 -10.06 -7.98 3.72
CA ALA A 16 -9.98 -8.76 2.48
C ALA A 16 -8.56 -9.30 2.21
N PHE A 17 -7.51 -8.52 2.49
CA PHE A 17 -6.13 -8.99 2.35
C PHE A 17 -5.83 -10.18 3.25
N PHE A 18 -6.28 -10.14 4.51
CA PHE A 18 -6.05 -11.24 5.44
C PHE A 18 -6.81 -12.50 5.06
N THR A 19 -7.97 -12.34 4.40
CA THR A 19 -8.72 -13.46 3.83
C THR A 19 -7.92 -14.15 2.73
N GLU A 20 -7.42 -13.38 1.76
CA GLU A 20 -6.59 -13.90 0.66
C GLU A 20 -5.25 -14.46 1.16
N LEU A 21 -4.63 -13.80 2.13
CA LEU A 21 -3.38 -14.28 2.74
C LEU A 21 -3.59 -15.61 3.47
N ALA A 22 -4.70 -15.76 4.20
CA ALA A 22 -5.02 -17.01 4.87
C ALA A 22 -5.28 -18.14 3.86
N ALA A 23 -5.96 -17.85 2.75
CA ALA A 23 -6.16 -18.81 1.67
C ALA A 23 -4.83 -19.26 1.06
N TYR A 24 -3.94 -18.31 0.73
CA TYR A 24 -2.59 -18.60 0.24
C TYR A 24 -1.79 -19.47 1.22
N LEU A 25 -1.75 -19.11 2.50
CA LEU A 25 -0.99 -19.85 3.52
C LEU A 25 -1.52 -21.28 3.74
N ARG A 26 -2.83 -21.48 3.56
CA ARG A 26 -3.49 -22.77 3.79
C ARG A 26 -3.42 -23.70 2.59
N TRP A 27 -3.59 -23.17 1.39
CA TRP A 27 -3.86 -23.97 0.19
C TRP A 27 -2.75 -23.92 -0.86
N GLU A 28 -1.95 -22.86 -0.89
CA GLU A 28 -0.98 -22.64 -1.96
C GLU A 28 0.48 -22.75 -1.49
N ARG A 29 0.79 -22.19 -0.32
CA ARG A 29 2.15 -22.18 0.21
C ARG A 29 2.58 -23.61 0.59
N PRO A 30 3.70 -24.12 0.04
CA PRO A 30 4.20 -25.43 0.44
C PRO A 30 4.49 -25.50 1.95
N PRO A 31 4.09 -26.57 2.65
CA PRO A 31 4.37 -26.74 4.07
C PRO A 31 5.85 -27.07 4.31
N GLY A 32 6.33 -26.86 5.54
CA GLY A 32 7.66 -27.32 5.97
C GLY A 32 8.85 -26.53 5.42
N LEU A 33 8.64 -25.34 4.85
CA LEU A 33 9.72 -24.50 4.33
C LEU A 33 10.53 -23.86 5.46
N ALA A 34 11.86 -23.90 5.35
CA ALA A 34 12.78 -23.28 6.31
C ALA A 34 12.88 -21.74 6.20
N THR A 35 12.30 -21.16 5.15
CA THR A 35 12.36 -19.71 4.90
C THR A 35 11.38 -18.94 5.80
N PRO A 36 11.83 -17.85 6.45
CA PRO A 36 10.95 -16.96 7.22
C PRO A 36 10.11 -16.03 6.33
N GLN A 37 10.33 -16.01 5.01
CA GLN A 37 9.63 -15.10 4.10
C GLN A 37 8.20 -15.60 3.79
N CYS A 38 7.23 -14.70 3.91
CA CYS A 38 5.80 -15.01 3.73
C CYS A 38 5.44 -15.46 2.31
N PHE A 39 6.03 -14.87 1.27
CA PHE A 39 5.74 -15.23 -0.12
C PHE A 39 6.89 -16.00 -0.77
N VAL A 40 6.58 -17.16 -1.33
CA VAL A 40 7.54 -18.05 -2.01
C VAL A 40 7.11 -18.37 -3.43
N VAL A 41 8.04 -18.86 -4.24
CA VAL A 41 7.77 -19.36 -5.59
C VAL A 41 6.94 -20.63 -5.50
N LEU A 42 5.81 -20.66 -6.23
CA LEU A 42 4.85 -21.78 -6.17
C LEU A 42 5.06 -22.85 -7.25
N ARG A 43 5.79 -22.52 -8.33
CA ARG A 43 5.97 -23.43 -9.48
C ARG A 43 7.35 -23.25 -10.10
N GLY A 44 7.89 -24.34 -10.64
CA GLY A 44 9.16 -24.35 -11.37
C GLY A 44 10.37 -24.75 -10.51
N PRO A 45 11.59 -24.60 -11.03
CA PRO A 45 12.81 -25.17 -10.42
C PRO A 45 13.19 -24.53 -9.09
N THR A 46 12.67 -23.34 -8.77
CA THR A 46 12.96 -22.61 -7.52
C THR A 46 11.78 -22.63 -6.55
N THR A 47 10.86 -23.60 -6.68
CA THR A 47 9.68 -23.73 -5.80
C THR A 47 10.10 -23.78 -4.32
N GLY A 48 9.40 -23.04 -3.47
CA GLY A 48 9.71 -22.91 -2.04
C GLY A 48 10.76 -21.85 -1.69
N ALA A 49 11.50 -21.32 -2.67
CA ALA A 49 12.41 -20.20 -2.45
C ALA A 49 11.63 -18.88 -2.27
N PRO A 50 12.17 -17.90 -1.52
CA PRO A 50 11.57 -16.56 -1.41
C PRO A 50 11.35 -15.92 -2.79
N VAL A 51 10.23 -15.24 -2.97
CA VAL A 51 9.99 -14.46 -4.20
C VAL A 51 11.01 -13.34 -4.31
N SER A 52 11.79 -13.35 -5.39
CA SER A 52 12.72 -12.26 -5.72
C SER A 52 12.00 -11.08 -6.39
N GLU A 53 12.63 -9.92 -6.43
CA GLU A 53 12.09 -8.76 -7.15
C GLU A 53 11.87 -9.06 -8.64
N ALA A 54 12.80 -9.77 -9.28
CA ALA A 54 12.67 -10.21 -10.66
C ALA A 54 11.51 -11.20 -10.86
N GLY A 55 11.29 -12.09 -9.88
CA GLY A 55 10.14 -12.99 -9.82
C GLY A 55 8.82 -12.22 -9.74
N LEU A 56 8.72 -11.25 -8.84
CA LEU A 56 7.56 -10.39 -8.70
C LEU A 56 7.27 -9.60 -9.99
N ARG A 57 8.31 -9.01 -10.60
CA ARG A 57 8.18 -8.30 -11.90
C ARG A 57 7.67 -9.22 -13.00
N SER A 58 8.09 -10.49 -13.00
CA SER A 58 7.63 -11.50 -13.96
C SER A 58 6.18 -11.91 -13.71
N LEU A 59 5.76 -12.03 -12.45
CA LEU A 59 4.37 -12.25 -12.06
C LEU A 59 3.45 -11.15 -12.60
N PHE A 60 3.82 -9.88 -12.36
CA PHE A 60 3.10 -8.72 -12.92
C PHE A 60 3.12 -8.72 -14.45
N ARG A 61 4.20 -9.16 -15.10
CA ARG A 61 4.22 -9.25 -16.56
C ARG A 61 3.19 -10.25 -17.07
N ARG A 62 3.19 -11.47 -16.52
CA ARG A 62 2.23 -12.52 -16.88
C ARG A 62 0.79 -12.05 -16.69
N HIS A 63 0.46 -11.47 -15.54
CA HIS A 63 -0.92 -11.02 -15.30
C HIS A 63 -1.39 -9.92 -16.25
N ARG A 64 -0.51 -9.02 -16.68
CA ARG A 64 -0.88 -8.01 -17.69
C ARG A 64 -1.19 -8.63 -19.05
N GLU A 65 -0.45 -9.66 -19.43
CA GLU A 65 -0.66 -10.39 -20.68
C GLU A 65 -2.00 -11.15 -20.65
N THR A 66 -2.38 -11.71 -19.50
CA THR A 66 -3.60 -12.52 -19.38
C THR A 66 -4.87 -11.71 -19.05
N SER A 67 -4.74 -10.54 -18.42
CA SER A 67 -5.90 -9.72 -17.98
C SER A 67 -6.23 -8.54 -18.88
N GLY A 68 -5.36 -8.19 -19.84
CA GLY A 68 -5.50 -6.96 -20.63
C GLY A 68 -5.15 -5.67 -19.86
N ALA A 69 -4.83 -5.76 -18.56
CA ALA A 69 -4.51 -4.60 -17.72
C ALA A 69 -3.06 -4.10 -17.92
N THR A 70 -2.72 -3.69 -19.14
CA THR A 70 -1.34 -3.44 -19.62
C THR A 70 -0.52 -2.42 -18.82
N ARG A 71 -1.18 -1.51 -18.09
CA ARG A 71 -0.57 -0.42 -17.31
C ARG A 71 -0.27 -0.78 -15.85
N VAL A 72 -0.71 -1.95 -15.37
CA VAL A 72 -0.61 -2.34 -13.95
C VAL A 72 0.84 -2.67 -13.58
N ARG A 73 1.43 -1.89 -12.67
CA ARG A 73 2.77 -2.06 -12.13
C ARG A 73 2.73 -1.88 -10.61
N PRO A 74 3.66 -2.47 -9.83
CA PRO A 74 3.69 -2.29 -8.38
C PRO A 74 3.67 -0.81 -7.96
N HIS A 75 4.46 0.05 -8.61
CA HIS A 75 4.48 1.49 -8.31
C HIS A 75 3.21 2.23 -8.73
N ARG A 76 2.50 1.75 -9.77
CA ARG A 76 1.21 2.31 -10.20
C ARG A 76 0.11 1.96 -9.20
N LEU A 77 0.08 0.74 -8.70
CA LEU A 77 -0.85 0.34 -7.62
C LEU A 77 -0.64 1.21 -6.38
N ARG A 78 0.62 1.47 -6.00
CA ARG A 78 0.93 2.41 -4.92
C ARG A 78 0.41 3.82 -5.19
N HIS A 79 0.53 4.29 -6.43
CA HIS A 79 0.02 5.60 -6.81
C HIS A 79 -1.51 5.65 -6.73
N THR A 80 -2.20 4.65 -7.27
CA THR A 80 -3.66 4.53 -7.17
C THR A 80 -4.12 4.56 -5.71
N TYR A 81 -3.50 3.76 -4.84
CA TYR A 81 -3.76 3.78 -3.39
C TYR A 81 -3.59 5.18 -2.78
N GLY A 82 -2.49 5.87 -3.12
CA GLY A 82 -2.25 7.22 -2.62
C GLY A 82 -3.28 8.24 -3.10
N THR A 83 -3.64 8.20 -4.39
CA THR A 83 -4.65 9.08 -4.99
C THR A 83 -6.04 8.82 -4.41
N GLU A 84 -6.45 7.55 -4.26
CA GLU A 84 -7.77 7.19 -3.73
C GLU A 84 -7.93 7.62 -2.27
N LEU A 85 -6.92 7.37 -1.43
CA LEU A 85 -6.97 7.82 -0.04
C LEU A 85 -6.95 9.34 0.08
N SER A 86 -6.16 10.03 -0.75
CA SER A 86 -6.18 11.50 -0.76
C SER A 86 -7.53 12.05 -1.22
N ALA A 87 -8.14 11.45 -2.24
CA ALA A 87 -9.47 11.84 -2.71
C ALA A 87 -10.56 11.57 -1.65
N ALA A 88 -10.38 10.55 -0.83
CA ALA A 88 -11.24 10.25 0.32
C ALA A 88 -11.00 11.17 1.53
N GLY A 89 -10.06 12.11 1.46
CA GLY A 89 -9.83 13.13 2.50
C GLY A 89 -8.97 12.65 3.67
N ILE A 90 -8.09 11.66 3.47
CA ILE A 90 -7.13 11.30 4.51
C ILE A 90 -6.16 12.47 4.79
N ASP A 91 -5.79 12.63 6.06
CA ASP A 91 -4.75 13.59 6.45
C ASP A 91 -3.42 13.31 5.72
N LEU A 92 -2.75 14.38 5.29
CA LEU A 92 -1.53 14.29 4.47
C LEU A 92 -0.36 13.66 5.23
N LEU A 93 -0.24 13.90 6.55
CA LEU A 93 0.81 13.31 7.37
C LEU A 93 0.54 11.82 7.59
N ALA A 94 -0.72 11.45 7.78
CA ALA A 94 -1.14 10.05 7.81
C ALA A 94 -0.84 9.37 6.46
N LEU A 95 -1.20 9.97 5.32
CA LEU A 95 -0.88 9.44 4.00
C LEU A 95 0.62 9.27 3.78
N ARG A 96 1.44 10.25 4.17
CA ARG A 96 2.90 10.17 4.10
C ARG A 96 3.44 8.99 4.92
N ALA A 97 2.92 8.78 6.12
CA ALA A 97 3.32 7.67 6.98
C ALA A 97 3.00 6.32 6.34
N LEU A 98 1.77 6.17 5.81
CA LEU A 98 1.30 4.97 5.09
C LEU A 98 2.13 4.69 3.82
N MET A 99 2.40 5.74 3.04
CA MET A 99 3.19 5.66 1.82
C MET A 99 4.69 5.58 2.07
N GLY A 100 5.15 5.56 3.32
CA GLY A 100 6.54 5.30 3.65
C GLY A 100 7.54 6.27 3.00
N HIS A 101 7.08 7.43 2.52
CA HIS A 101 7.88 8.38 1.77
C HIS A 101 8.79 9.16 2.72
N VAL A 102 10.10 9.07 2.47
CA VAL A 102 11.10 9.79 3.27
C VAL A 102 11.01 11.31 3.02
N SER A 103 10.73 11.72 1.78
CA SER A 103 10.64 13.13 1.39
C SER A 103 9.17 13.62 1.23
N PRO A 104 8.83 14.83 1.70
CA PRO A 104 7.51 15.44 1.52
C PRO A 104 7.11 15.64 0.06
N GLU A 105 8.07 15.89 -0.85
CA GLU A 105 7.80 16.23 -2.26
C GLU A 105 7.07 15.10 -3.03
N THR A 106 7.26 13.84 -2.61
CA THR A 106 6.57 12.69 -3.23
C THR A 106 5.14 12.51 -2.76
N THR A 107 4.77 13.06 -1.60
CA THR A 107 3.40 13.00 -1.05
C THR A 107 2.58 14.20 -1.51
N ALA A 108 3.22 15.35 -1.71
CA ALA A 108 2.58 16.55 -2.29
C ALA A 108 1.95 16.29 -3.67
N ARG A 109 2.42 15.28 -4.42
CA ARG A 109 1.83 14.88 -5.71
C ARG A 109 0.42 14.29 -5.61
N TYR A 110 -0.01 13.86 -4.43
CA TYR A 110 -1.36 13.33 -4.21
C TYR A 110 -2.34 14.41 -3.75
N VAL A 111 -1.83 15.59 -3.37
CA VAL A 111 -2.64 16.69 -2.88
C VAL A 111 -3.26 17.42 -4.07
N HIS A 112 -4.52 17.10 -4.34
CA HIS A 112 -5.40 17.95 -5.13
C HIS A 112 -6.39 18.62 -4.17
N LEU A 113 -5.91 19.59 -3.39
CA LEU A 113 -6.78 20.39 -2.53
C LEU A 113 -7.64 21.29 -3.40
N SER A 114 -8.93 20.97 -3.48
CA SER A 114 -9.93 21.91 -3.99
C SER A 114 -10.12 23.07 -2.99
N ILE A 115 -10.53 24.24 -3.48
CA ILE A 115 -10.78 25.42 -2.62
C ILE A 115 -11.89 25.10 -1.60
N GLU A 116 -12.85 24.28 -2.00
CA GLU A 116 -13.97 23.81 -1.21
C GLU A 116 -13.52 22.94 -0.02
N GLN A 117 -12.57 22.03 -0.25
CA GLN A 117 -11.98 21.20 0.82
C GLN A 117 -11.19 22.06 1.81
N LEU A 118 -10.41 23.03 1.33
CA LEU A 118 -9.66 23.95 2.18
C LEU A 118 -10.60 24.76 3.09
N ALA A 119 -11.69 25.29 2.54
CA ALA A 119 -12.68 26.04 3.31
C ALA A 119 -13.38 25.16 4.36
N ALA A 120 -13.72 23.92 4.01
CA ALA A 120 -14.35 22.97 4.92
C ALA A 120 -13.44 22.58 6.09
N GLU A 121 -12.17 22.22 5.81
CA GLU A 121 -11.19 21.88 6.85
C GLU A 121 -10.91 23.06 7.78
N TYR A 122 -10.76 24.27 7.23
CA TYR A 122 -10.60 25.48 8.03
C TYR A 122 -11.80 25.73 8.93
N GLY A 123 -13.02 25.61 8.40
CA GLY A 123 -14.27 25.75 9.15
C GLY A 123 -14.36 24.76 10.31
N ALA A 124 -14.07 23.48 10.06
CA ALA A 124 -14.08 22.44 11.08
C ALA A 124 -13.05 22.70 12.19
N ALA A 125 -11.82 23.09 11.84
CA ALA A 125 -10.79 23.42 12.83
C ALA A 125 -11.18 24.62 13.70
N ARG A 126 -11.79 25.66 13.10
CA ARG A 126 -12.29 26.84 13.82
C ARG A 126 -13.42 26.50 14.78
N ALA A 127 -14.34 25.61 14.39
CA ALA A 127 -15.43 25.17 15.26
C ALA A 127 -14.91 24.41 16.49
N THR A 128 -13.94 23.50 16.32
CA THR A 128 -13.31 22.77 17.42
C THR A 128 -12.61 23.70 18.41
N LEU A 129 -11.87 24.70 17.92
CA LEU A 129 -11.19 25.70 18.76
C LEU A 129 -12.15 26.62 19.51
N ALA A 130 -13.35 26.86 18.96
CA ALA A 130 -14.39 27.64 19.61
C ALA A 130 -15.11 26.82 20.71
N GLY A 131 -15.33 25.52 20.46
CA GLY A 131 -15.95 24.60 21.43
C GLY A 131 -15.04 24.24 22.62
N ALA A 132 -13.73 24.18 22.42
CA ALA A 132 -12.76 23.87 23.49
C ALA A 132 -12.47 25.06 24.45
N ARG A 133 -13.09 26.22 24.22
CA ARG A 133 -12.92 27.45 25.03
C ARG A 133 -14.12 27.76 25.94
N GLN A 134 -15.10 26.85 26.03
CA GLN A 134 -16.21 26.89 26.99
C GLN A 134 -15.98 25.82 28.07
#